data_AF-A0A9E3M5T3-F1
#
_entry.id   AF-A0A9E3M5T3-F1
#
_cell.length_a   1.000
_cell.length_b   1.000
_cell.length_c   1.000
_cell.angle_alpha   90.00
_cell.angle_beta   90.00
_cell.angle_gamma   90.00
#
_symmetry.space_group_name_H-M   'P 1'
#
loop_
_entity.id
_entity.type
_entity.pdbx_description
1 polymer ?
#
loop_
_entity_poly.entity_id
_entity_poly.type
_entity_poly.pdbx_seq_one_letter_code
_entity_poly.pdbx_strand_id
1 'polypeptide(L)'
;MKRELISKEDLQVLLTAEIRKHEGCEECGPLGIVPLQQPDATGCNWTNSDYIPATEVSQATIQQVVAAVVAAAQSKYNIIL
;
A
#
# COMPACT_ATOMS: atom_id res chain seq x y z
N MET A 1 10.56 0.53 16.11
CA MET A 1 10.85 -0.72 15.36
C MET A 1 11.71 -0.37 14.16
N LYS A 2 12.66 -1.23 13.79
CA LYS A 2 13.41 -1.08 12.54
C LYS A 2 12.52 -1.59 11.40
N ARG A 3 12.41 -0.83 10.31
CA ARG A 3 11.69 -1.29 9.11
C ARG A 3 12.48 -2.39 8.42
N GLU A 4 11.78 -3.37 7.89
CA GLU A 4 12.34 -4.42 7.03
C GLU A 4 12.49 -3.89 5.60
N LEU A 5 13.49 -4.41 4.88
CA LEU A 5 13.70 -4.11 3.47
C LEU A 5 13.02 -5.17 2.63
N ILE A 6 12.22 -4.74 1.66
CA ILE A 6 11.48 -5.62 0.76
C ILE A 6 11.59 -5.12 -0.69
N SER A 7 11.46 -6.01 -1.68
CA SER A 7 11.39 -5.57 -3.07
C SER A 7 10.12 -4.76 -3.32
N LYS A 8 10.12 -3.95 -4.37
CA LYS A 8 8.93 -3.20 -4.79
C LYS A 8 7.78 -4.14 -5.16
N GLU A 9 8.10 -5.22 -5.87
CA GLU A 9 7.16 -6.23 -6.34
C GLU A 9 6.53 -6.97 -5.16
N ASP A 10 7.32 -7.42 -4.20
CA ASP A 10 6.82 -8.14 -3.02
C ASP A 10 5.94 -7.23 -2.15
N LEU A 11 6.30 -5.95 -2.02
CA LEU A 11 5.46 -4.98 -1.33
C LEU A 11 4.12 -4.78 -2.06
N GLN A 12 4.14 -4.70 -3.39
CA GLN A 12 2.92 -4.58 -4.18
C GLN A 12 2.02 -5.83 -4.00
N VAL A 13 2.59 -7.03 -4.05
CA VAL A 13 1.86 -8.28 -3.80
C VAL A 13 1.26 -8.29 -2.39
N LEU A 14 2.05 -7.90 -1.37
CA LEU A 14 1.60 -7.86 0.02
C LEU A 14 0.43 -6.88 0.19
N LEU A 15 0.55 -5.65 -0.30
CA LEU A 15 -0.51 -4.65 -0.21
C LEU A 15 -1.78 -5.10 -0.94
N THR A 16 -1.63 -5.74 -2.11
CA THR A 16 -2.76 -6.33 -2.84
C THR A 16 -3.47 -7.37 -2.00
N ALA A 17 -2.71 -8.30 -1.42
CA ALA A 17 -3.28 -9.37 -0.59
C ALA A 17 -3.98 -8.82 0.65
N GLU A 18 -3.44 -7.79 1.30
CA GLU A 18 -4.09 -7.16 2.46
C GLU A 18 -5.36 -6.41 2.09
N ILE A 19 -5.35 -5.63 1.01
CA ILE A 19 -6.55 -4.90 0.55
C ILE A 19 -7.69 -5.86 0.22
N ARG A 20 -7.40 -6.98 -0.45
CA ARG A 20 -8.40 -7.99 -0.86
C ARG A 20 -9.04 -8.78 0.28
N LYS A 21 -8.53 -8.66 1.51
CA LYS A 21 -9.19 -9.26 2.69
C LYS A 21 -10.40 -8.45 3.16
N HIS A 22 -10.55 -7.22 2.69
CA HIS A 22 -11.68 -6.37 3.05
C HIS A 22 -12.88 -6.68 2.15
N GLU A 23 -14.06 -6.75 2.76
CA GLU A 23 -15.33 -7.04 2.09
C GLU A 23 -15.56 -6.06 0.93
N GLY A 24 -15.82 -6.61 -0.26
CA GLY A 24 -16.07 -5.86 -1.49
C GLY A 24 -14.81 -5.23 -2.12
N CYS A 25 -13.63 -5.58 -1.62
CA CYS A 25 -12.33 -5.24 -2.22
C CYS A 25 -11.62 -6.46 -2.84
N GLU A 26 -12.33 -7.55 -3.10
CA GLU A 26 -11.77 -8.82 -3.59
C GLU A 26 -11.04 -8.65 -4.94
N GLU A 27 -11.50 -7.70 -5.76
CA GLU A 27 -10.91 -7.34 -7.05
C GLU A 27 -10.04 -6.07 -6.99
N CYS A 28 -9.97 -5.40 -5.83
CA CYS A 28 -9.12 -4.22 -5.65
C CYS A 28 -7.64 -4.60 -5.77
N GLY A 29 -6.83 -3.62 -6.16
CA GLY A 29 -5.38 -3.76 -6.21
C GLY A 29 -4.66 -2.41 -6.08
N PRO A 30 -3.43 -2.39 -5.56
CA PRO A 30 -2.56 -1.21 -5.56
C PRO A 30 -2.09 -0.91 -6.99
N LEU A 31 -2.20 0.35 -7.42
CA LEU A 31 -1.80 0.78 -8.76
C LEU A 31 -0.38 1.32 -8.86
N GLY A 32 0.40 1.30 -7.78
CA GLY A 32 1.82 1.52 -7.90
C GLY A 32 2.50 1.93 -6.61
N ILE A 33 3.67 1.35 -6.41
CA ILE A 33 4.61 1.81 -5.39
C ILE A 33 5.60 2.75 -6.05
N VAL A 34 5.66 3.97 -5.53
CA VAL A 34 6.55 5.02 -6.01
C VAL A 34 7.65 5.24 -4.98
N PRO A 35 8.92 5.01 -5.34
CA PRO A 35 10.04 5.40 -4.51
C PRO A 35 10.04 6.90 -4.26
N LEU A 36 10.31 7.31 -3.03
CA LEU A 36 10.57 8.71 -2.70
C LEU A 36 12.04 9.04 -2.99
N GLN A 37 12.30 10.26 -3.47
CA GLN A 37 13.68 10.72 -3.68
C GLN A 37 14.50 10.72 -2.39
N GLN A 38 13.84 10.99 -1.25
CA GLN A 38 14.40 10.87 0.09
C GLN A 38 13.33 10.27 1.02
N PRO A 39 13.72 9.53 2.06
CA PRO A 39 12.78 9.09 3.06
C PRO A 39 12.02 10.25 3.71
N ASP A 40 10.75 10.03 4.03
CA ASP A 40 9.91 11.01 4.72
C ASP A 40 10.37 11.27 6.17
N ALA A 41 9.65 12.14 6.90
CA ALA A 41 9.94 12.45 8.29
C ALA A 41 9.87 11.24 9.24
N THR A 42 9.20 10.16 8.82
CA THR A 42 9.13 8.91 9.57
C THR A 42 10.23 7.92 9.16
N GLY A 43 10.98 8.20 8.09
CA GLY A 43 11.99 7.33 7.49
C GLY A 43 11.44 6.32 6.49
N CYS A 44 10.22 6.49 5.99
CA CYS A 44 9.66 5.68 4.91
C CYS A 44 10.17 6.17 3.54
N ASN A 45 10.63 5.27 2.65
CA ASN A 45 11.20 5.64 1.35
C ASN A 45 10.29 5.41 0.14
N TRP A 46 8.98 5.24 0.36
CA TRP A 46 8.02 5.01 -0.71
C TRP A 46 6.63 5.53 -0.37
N THR A 47 5.82 5.75 -1.40
CA THR A 47 4.39 6.07 -1.28
C THR A 47 3.57 5.22 -2.24
N ASN A 48 2.27 5.10 -1.96
CA ASN A 48 1.30 4.61 -2.92
C ASN A 48 0.90 5.76 -3.87
N SER A 49 0.77 5.49 -5.17
CA SER A 49 0.28 6.45 -6.16
C SER A 49 -1.23 6.36 -6.40
N ASP A 50 -1.83 5.17 -6.36
CA ASP A 50 -3.24 4.97 -6.73
C ASP A 50 -3.78 3.57 -6.34
N TYR A 51 -5.07 3.33 -6.53
CA TYR A 51 -5.71 2.02 -6.34
C TYR A 51 -6.78 1.74 -7.41
N ILE A 52 -6.95 0.46 -7.75
CA ILE A 52 -8.03 0.00 -8.63
C ILE A 52 -9.33 0.01 -7.81
N PRO A 53 -10.34 0.82 -8.20
CA PRO A 53 -11.64 0.78 -7.54
C PRO A 53 -12.38 -0.52 -7.88
N ALA A 54 -13.10 -1.08 -6.90
CA ALA A 54 -14.07 -2.14 -7.10
C ALA A 54 -15.45 -1.55 -7.45
N THR A 55 -16.24 -2.32 -8.20
CA THR A 55 -17.58 -1.93 -8.68
C THR A 55 -18.66 -2.00 -7.60
N GLU A 56 -18.46 -2.84 -6.57
CA GLU A 56 -19.49 -3.14 -5.56
C GLU A 56 -19.35 -2.31 -4.28
N VAL A 57 -18.28 -1.52 -4.13
CA VAL A 57 -17.99 -0.73 -2.93
C VAL A 57 -17.79 0.74 -3.26
N SER A 58 -18.26 1.61 -2.36
CA SER A 58 -18.06 3.06 -2.52
C SER A 58 -16.57 3.42 -2.55
N GLN A 59 -16.22 4.37 -3.42
CA GLN A 59 -14.84 4.84 -3.53
C GLN A 59 -14.28 5.35 -2.19
N ALA A 60 -15.11 5.98 -1.35
CA ALA A 60 -14.70 6.47 -0.04
C ALA A 60 -14.30 5.33 0.91
N THR A 61 -15.02 4.21 0.89
CA THR A 61 -14.68 3.00 1.66
C THR A 61 -13.37 2.41 1.17
N ILE A 62 -13.16 2.31 -0.14
CA ILE A 62 -11.92 1.77 -0.71
C ILE A 62 -10.73 2.66 -0.33
N GLN A 63 -10.87 3.99 -0.40
CA GLN A 63 -9.83 4.93 0.02
C GLN A 63 -9.44 4.73 1.49
N GLN A 64 -10.40 4.52 2.39
CA GLN A 64 -10.14 4.29 3.80
C GLN A 64 -9.37 2.98 4.02
N VAL A 65 -9.79 1.90 3.36
CA VAL A 65 -9.09 0.60 3.41
C VAL A 65 -7.66 0.73 2.91
N VAL A 66 -7.46 1.32 1.73
CA VAL A 66 -6.14 1.50 1.14
C VAL A 66 -5.25 2.36 2.03
N ALA A 67 -5.75 3.48 2.55
CA ALA A 67 -5.00 4.36 3.44
C ALA A 67 -4.55 3.62 4.71
N ALA A 68 -5.43 2.82 5.32
CA ALA A 68 -5.10 2.05 6.51
C ALA A 68 -4.03 0.98 6.24
N VAL A 69 -4.17 0.23 5.15
CA VAL A 69 -3.21 -0.81 4.74
C VAL A 69 -1.85 -0.19 4.41
N VAL A 70 -1.83 0.93 3.68
CA VAL A 70 -0.59 1.64 3.33
C VAL A 70 0.09 2.18 4.58
N ALA A 71 -0.63 2.86 5.48
CA ALA A 71 -0.05 3.38 6.72
C ALA A 71 0.55 2.26 7.58
N ALA A 72 -0.13 1.11 7.67
CA ALA A 72 0.39 -0.06 8.36
C ALA A 72 1.67 -0.59 7.70
N ALA A 73 1.72 -0.67 6.37
CA ALA A 73 2.91 -1.11 5.65
C ALA A 73 4.08 -0.12 5.76
N GLN A 74 3.82 1.19 5.67
CA GLN A 74 4.84 2.24 5.84
C GLN A 74 5.47 2.25 7.24
N SER A 75 4.78 1.73 8.26
CA SER A 75 5.36 1.55 9.59
C SER A 75 6.33 0.35 9.68
N LYS A 76 6.26 -0.58 8.72
CA LYS A 76 6.96 -1.87 8.75
C LYS A 76 8.03 -2.01 7.68
N TYR A 77 7.85 -1.41 6.50
CA TYR A 77 8.64 -1.72 5.32
C TYR A 77 9.22 -0.49 4.64
N ASN A 78 10.47 -0.63 4.19
CA ASN A 78 11.09 0.21 3.17
C ASN A 78 11.37 -0.64 1.93
N ILE A 79 11.33 -0.03 0.75
CA ILE A 79 11.66 -0.73 -0.48
C ILE A 79 13.17 -0.71 -0.74
N ILE A 80 13.66 -1.76 -1.37
CA ILE A 80 15.00 -1.82 -1.95
C ILE A 80 14.98 -0.97 -3.24
N LEU A 81 15.93 -0.03 -3.36
CA LEU A 81 16.07 0.87 -4.51
C LEU A 81 17.02 0.30 -5.57
#